data_AF-A0A7C7CHI6-F1
#
_entry.id   AF-A0A7C7CHI6-F1
#
_cell.length_a   1.000
_cell.length_b   1.000
_cell.length_c   1.000
_cell.angle_alpha   90.00
_cell.angle_beta   90.00
_cell.angle_gamma   90.00
#
_symmetry.space_group_name_H-M   'P 1'
#
loop_
_entity.id
_entity.type
_entity.pdbx_description
1 polymer ?
#
loop_
_entity_poly.entity_id
_entity_poly.type
_entity_poly.pdbx_seq_one_letter_code
_entity_poly.pdbx_strand_id
1 'polypeptide(L)'
;MELKAVCDLDGDRARRFGALYEADAVFTDYEEMLANADIDAVATLTPHERHAEQVLMAVKHGKHVLIEKPMAATLEDALKICEAAKSKGLHVFALRPTYFMPDSAGLCSWCQMGPSERCLWFAQLVPAWGLGRVSERPPTSVGFIRAAQAGCPASPV
;
A
#
# COMPACT_ATOMS: atom_id res chain seq x y z
N MET A 1 16.90 9.50 -5.23
CA MET A 1 15.70 9.37 -6.07
C MET A 1 15.37 10.76 -6.58
N GLU A 2 15.10 10.87 -7.87
CA GLU A 2 14.85 12.13 -8.58
C GLU A 2 13.58 11.93 -9.43
N LEU A 3 12.77 12.97 -9.58
CA LEU A 3 11.54 12.91 -10.38
C LEU A 3 11.86 13.30 -11.84
N LYS A 4 11.94 12.32 -12.74
CA LYS A 4 12.27 12.58 -14.16
C LYS A 4 11.04 12.89 -15.01
N ALA A 5 9.88 12.30 -14.68
CA ALA A 5 8.68 12.44 -15.49
C ALA A 5 7.41 12.45 -14.64
N VAL A 6 6.39 13.18 -15.11
CA VAL A 6 5.04 13.22 -14.56
C VAL A 6 4.04 12.91 -15.66
N CYS A 7 3.05 12.07 -15.37
CA CYS A 7 1.97 11.76 -16.31
C CYS A 7 0.60 11.91 -15.64
N ASP A 8 -0.30 12.66 -16.27
CA ASP A 8 -1.74 12.71 -15.93
C ASP A 8 -2.54 12.91 -17.22
N LEU A 9 -3.74 12.35 -17.30
CA LEU A 9 -4.65 12.59 -18.43
C LEU A 9 -5.00 14.08 -18.57
N ASP A 10 -5.00 14.82 -17.46
CA ASP A 10 -5.11 16.27 -17.43
C ASP A 10 -3.71 16.91 -17.48
N GLY A 11 -3.34 17.38 -18.67
CA GLY A 11 -2.06 18.01 -18.92
C GLY A 11 -1.80 19.27 -18.07
N ASP A 12 -2.82 19.99 -17.60
CA ASP A 12 -2.63 21.14 -16.71
C ASP A 12 -2.27 20.69 -15.30
N ARG A 13 -2.90 19.62 -14.80
CA ARG A 13 -2.50 18.98 -13.52
C ARG A 13 -1.08 18.45 -13.62
N ALA A 14 -0.74 17.74 -14.70
CA ALA A 14 0.61 17.20 -14.92
C ALA A 14 1.67 18.32 -14.98
N ARG A 15 1.42 19.40 -15.73
CA ARG A 15 2.33 20.56 -15.83
C ARG A 15 2.51 21.28 -14.50
N ARG A 16 1.44 21.51 -13.73
CA ARG A 16 1.54 22.16 -12.41
C ARG A 16 2.36 21.32 -11.44
N PHE A 17 2.13 20.01 -11.40
CA PHE A 17 2.88 19.11 -10.54
C PHE A 17 4.34 19.01 -10.98
N GLY A 18 4.60 18.85 -12.28
CA GLY A 18 5.94 18.86 -12.85
C GLY A 18 6.72 20.14 -12.55
N ALA A 19 6.07 21.31 -12.62
CA ALA A 19 6.71 22.58 -12.26
C ALA A 19 7.00 22.70 -10.75
N LEU A 20 6.11 22.20 -9.89
CA LEU A 20 6.28 22.25 -8.43
C LEU A 20 7.46 21.38 -7.94
N TYR A 21 7.71 20.27 -8.63
CA TYR A 21 8.73 19.28 -8.25
C TYR A 21 9.88 19.18 -9.27
N GLU A 22 9.98 20.15 -10.18
CA GLU A 22 11.05 20.29 -11.17
C GLU A 22 11.30 19.01 -12.00
N ALA A 23 10.22 18.39 -12.48
CA ALA A 23 10.32 17.22 -13.35
C ALA A 23 10.84 17.58 -14.75
N ASP A 24 11.75 16.76 -15.29
CA ASP A 24 12.35 17.00 -16.62
C ASP A 24 11.32 16.97 -17.76
N ALA A 25 10.29 16.12 -17.62
CA ALA A 25 9.29 15.90 -18.67
C ALA A 25 7.87 15.70 -18.11
N VAL A 26 6.88 16.10 -18.93
CA VAL A 26 5.46 15.97 -18.63
C VAL A 26 4.77 15.26 -19.78
N PHE A 27 3.97 14.25 -19.45
CA PHE A 27 3.25 13.41 -20.41
C PHE A 27 1.75 13.42 -20.12
N THR A 28 0.96 13.14 -21.15
CA THR A 28 -0.48 12.86 -21.02
C THR A 28 -0.85 11.44 -21.45
N ASP A 29 0.11 10.70 -22.00
CA ASP A 29 0.00 9.29 -22.33
C ASP A 29 1.00 8.48 -21.50
N TYR A 30 0.50 7.45 -20.85
CA TYR A 30 1.28 6.67 -19.90
C TYR A 30 2.21 5.67 -20.60
N GLU A 31 1.81 5.07 -21.72
CA GLU A 31 2.66 4.14 -22.46
C GLU A 31 3.81 4.91 -23.14
N GLU A 32 3.52 6.09 -23.68
CA GLU A 32 4.53 7.01 -24.22
C GLU A 32 5.56 7.41 -23.17
N MET A 33 5.11 7.75 -21.94
CA MET A 33 6.03 8.05 -20.83
C MET A 33 6.91 6.84 -20.52
N LEU A 34 6.34 5.63 -20.41
CA LEU A 34 7.11 4.43 -20.07
C LEU A 34 8.16 4.08 -21.14
N ALA A 35 7.87 4.35 -22.41
CA ALA A 35 8.76 4.07 -23.52
C ALA A 35 9.88 5.11 -23.68
N ASN A 36 9.59 6.39 -23.45
CA ASN A 36 10.48 7.50 -23.82
C ASN A 36 11.14 8.22 -22.64
N ALA A 37 10.59 8.12 -21.42
CA ALA A 37 11.20 8.74 -20.26
C ALA A 37 12.39 7.92 -19.73
N ASP A 38 13.45 8.62 -19.35
CA ASP A 38 14.62 8.05 -18.67
C ASP A 38 14.30 7.80 -17.19
N ILE A 39 13.57 6.71 -16.93
CA ILE A 39 13.09 6.32 -15.60
C ILE A 39 13.35 4.84 -15.32
N ASP A 40 13.76 4.54 -14.09
CA ASP A 40 13.91 3.16 -13.59
C ASP A 40 12.62 2.61 -12.97
N ALA A 41 11.81 3.50 -12.40
CA ALA A 41 10.63 3.17 -11.61
C ALA A 41 9.49 4.17 -11.82
N VAL A 42 8.25 3.73 -11.57
CA VAL A 42 7.05 4.57 -11.58
C VAL A 42 6.29 4.49 -10.27
N ALA A 43 5.67 5.60 -9.86
CA ALA A 43 4.71 5.65 -8.76
C ALA A 43 3.29 5.78 -9.33
N THR A 44 2.48 4.73 -9.18
CA THR A 44 1.09 4.69 -9.64
C THR A 44 0.17 5.23 -8.55
N LEU A 45 -0.26 6.48 -8.70
CA LEU A 45 -1.11 7.22 -7.74
C LEU A 45 -2.53 7.49 -8.27
N THR A 46 -3.00 6.62 -9.15
CA THR A 46 -4.28 6.72 -9.86
C THR A 46 -5.41 5.99 -9.11
N PRO A 47 -6.68 6.10 -9.55
CA PRO A 47 -7.76 5.27 -9.01
C PRO A 47 -7.46 3.76 -9.13
N HIS A 48 -7.78 3.02 -8.07
CA HIS A 48 -7.40 1.61 -7.89
C HIS A 48 -7.88 0.65 -8.99
N GLU A 49 -8.96 0.99 -9.69
CA GLU A 49 -9.49 0.26 -10.83
C GLU A 49 -8.49 0.17 -12.00
N ARG A 50 -7.53 1.10 -12.05
CA ARG A 50 -6.52 1.20 -13.12
C ARG A 50 -5.17 0.59 -12.74
N HIS A 51 -4.97 0.24 -11.48
CA HIS A 51 -3.65 -0.18 -10.98
C HIS A 51 -3.13 -1.40 -11.73
N ALA A 52 -3.95 -2.44 -11.90
CA ALA A 52 -3.49 -3.67 -12.55
C ALA A 52 -3.02 -3.45 -13.98
N GLU A 53 -3.82 -2.72 -14.78
CA GLU A 53 -3.50 -2.36 -16.15
C GLU A 53 -2.19 -1.56 -16.23
N GLN A 54 -2.07 -0.50 -15.43
CA GLN A 54 -0.91 0.39 -15.45
C GLN A 54 0.37 -0.28 -14.93
N VAL A 55 0.25 -1.13 -13.91
CA VAL A 55 1.38 -1.85 -13.34
C VAL A 55 1.88 -2.92 -14.31
N LEU A 56 0.99 -3.70 -14.90
CA LEU A 56 1.37 -4.69 -15.91
C LEU A 56 2.01 -4.03 -17.13
N MET A 57 1.53 -2.85 -17.53
CA MET A 57 2.15 -2.06 -18.59
C MET A 57 3.55 -1.56 -18.21
N ALA A 58 3.75 -1.06 -16.99
CA ALA A 58 5.07 -0.63 -16.51
C ALA A 58 6.06 -1.81 -16.43
N VAL A 59 5.61 -2.95 -15.89
CA VAL A 59 6.37 -4.21 -15.86
C VAL A 59 6.70 -4.67 -17.27
N LYS A 60 5.77 -4.58 -18.23
CA LYS A 60 6.02 -4.85 -19.66
C LYS A 60 7.17 -3.99 -20.21
N HIS A 61 7.27 -2.74 -19.79
CA HIS A 61 8.35 -1.80 -20.15
C HIS A 61 9.61 -1.92 -19.28
N GLY A 62 9.70 -2.91 -18.39
CA GLY A 62 10.89 -3.15 -17.59
C GLY A 62 11.04 -2.22 -16.38
N LYS A 63 9.96 -1.57 -15.94
CA LYS A 63 10.01 -0.56 -14.86
C LYS A 63 9.61 -1.16 -13.52
N HIS A 64 10.32 -0.77 -12.46
CA HIS A 64 9.89 -1.02 -11.08
C HIS A 64 8.64 -0.22 -10.75
N VAL A 65 7.78 -0.69 -9.83
CA VAL A 65 6.52 0.00 -9.54
C VAL A 65 6.27 0.17 -8.05
N LEU A 66 6.00 1.40 -7.65
CA LEU A 66 5.40 1.77 -6.38
C LEU A 66 3.90 2.02 -6.62
N ILE A 67 3.02 1.28 -5.97
CA ILE A 67 1.57 1.36 -6.21
C ILE A 67 0.89 1.97 -4.98
N GLU A 68 -0.01 2.93 -5.15
CA GLU A 68 -0.95 3.30 -4.08
C GLU A 68 -1.80 2.10 -3.63
N LYS A 69 -2.34 2.15 -2.42
CA LYS A 69 -3.26 1.12 -1.92
C LYS A 69 -4.70 1.42 -2.36
N PRO A 70 -5.53 0.39 -2.61
CA PRO A 70 -5.19 -1.05 -2.66
C PRO A 70 -4.39 -1.41 -3.93
N MET A 71 -3.55 -2.46 -3.87
CA MET A 71 -2.66 -2.89 -4.97
C MET A 71 -3.40 -3.18 -6.29
N ALA A 72 -4.62 -3.71 -6.20
CA ALA A 72 -5.52 -3.97 -7.31
C ALA A 72 -6.95 -4.07 -6.77
N ALA A 73 -7.94 -3.99 -7.68
CA ALA A 73 -9.36 -4.14 -7.34
C ALA A 73 -9.75 -5.60 -7.01
N THR A 74 -9.01 -6.58 -7.51
CA THR A 74 -9.28 -8.01 -7.31
C THR A 74 -8.02 -8.75 -6.85
N LEU A 75 -8.20 -9.91 -6.20
CA LEU A 75 -7.09 -10.77 -5.80
C LEU A 75 -6.40 -11.37 -7.03
N GLU A 76 -7.19 -11.76 -8.03
CA GLU A 76 -6.71 -12.33 -9.28
C GLU A 76 -5.76 -11.36 -10.00
N ASP A 77 -6.11 -10.07 -10.05
CA ASP A 77 -5.24 -9.07 -10.67
C ASP A 77 -4.00 -8.78 -9.83
N ALA A 78 -4.10 -8.76 -8.50
CA ALA A 78 -2.93 -8.64 -7.64
C ALA A 78 -1.95 -9.81 -7.85
N LEU A 79 -2.45 -11.04 -8.00
CA LEU A 79 -1.62 -12.22 -8.30
C LEU A 79 -0.95 -12.13 -9.67
N LYS A 80 -1.66 -11.63 -10.70
CA LYS A 80 -1.06 -11.40 -12.03
C LYS A 80 0.09 -10.40 -11.97
N ILE A 81 -0.07 -9.32 -11.20
CA ILE A 81 0.99 -8.33 -10.99
C ILE A 81 2.22 -8.98 -10.35
N CYS A 82 2.03 -9.75 -9.27
CA CYS A 82 3.11 -10.44 -8.57
C CYS A 82 3.88 -11.39 -9.51
N GLU A 83 3.16 -12.19 -10.30
CA GLU A 83 3.77 -13.13 -11.24
C GLU A 83 4.54 -12.40 -12.35
N ALA A 84 3.94 -11.37 -12.95
CA ALA A 84 4.59 -10.58 -13.99
C ALA A 84 5.87 -9.92 -13.49
N ALA A 85 5.83 -9.31 -12.30
CA ALA A 85 7.00 -8.70 -11.67
C ALA A 85 8.11 -9.72 -11.42
N LYS A 86 7.74 -10.87 -10.82
CA LYS A 86 8.67 -11.98 -10.53
C LYS A 86 9.32 -12.52 -11.80
N SER A 87 8.55 -12.74 -12.86
CA SER A 87 9.04 -13.27 -14.13
C SER A 87 10.10 -12.38 -14.79
N LYS A 88 10.08 -11.08 -14.50
CA LYS A 88 11.03 -10.09 -15.03
C LYS A 88 12.12 -9.68 -14.04
N GLY A 89 12.12 -10.21 -12.82
CA GLY A 89 13.03 -9.78 -11.75
C GLY A 89 12.81 -8.33 -11.32
N LEU A 90 11.60 -7.81 -11.47
CA LEU A 90 11.23 -6.44 -11.09
C LEU A 90 10.60 -6.40 -9.70
N HIS A 91 10.77 -5.27 -9.03
CA HIS A 91 10.14 -5.00 -7.74
C HIS A 91 8.84 -4.23 -7.95
N VAL A 92 7.76 -4.75 -7.36
CA VAL A 92 6.48 -4.07 -7.24
C VAL A 92 6.12 -4.00 -5.77
N PHE A 93 5.88 -2.79 -5.26
CA PHE A 93 5.59 -2.52 -3.86
C PHE A 93 4.28 -1.75 -3.73
N ALA A 94 3.31 -2.32 -3.01
CA ALA A 94 2.08 -1.63 -2.67
C ALA A 94 2.28 -0.80 -1.38
N LEU A 95 2.00 0.50 -1.46
CA LEU A 95 2.16 1.46 -0.39
C LEU A 95 1.34 1.04 0.83
N ARG A 96 2.05 0.73 1.91
CA ARG A 96 1.47 0.52 3.23
C ARG A 96 2.34 1.19 4.29
N PRO A 97 2.17 2.52 4.49
CA PRO A 97 3.05 3.27 5.37
C PRO A 97 2.99 2.79 6.82
N THR A 98 1.88 2.16 7.24
CA THR A 98 1.74 1.61 8.60
C THR A 98 2.78 0.55 8.94
N TYR A 99 3.31 -0.18 7.96
CA TYR A 99 4.39 -1.14 8.21
C TYR A 99 5.71 -0.49 8.65
N PHE A 100 5.92 0.78 8.32
CA PHE A 100 7.13 1.53 8.66
C PHE A 100 6.94 2.44 9.88
N MET A 101 5.76 2.43 10.51
CA MET A 101 5.51 3.19 11.72
C MET A 101 6.12 2.47 12.95
N PRO A 102 6.80 3.18 13.86
CA PRO A 102 7.44 2.59 15.05
C PRO A 102 6.50 1.71 15.88
N ASP A 103 5.25 2.14 16.05
CA ASP A 103 4.25 1.39 16.84
C ASP A 103 3.93 0.02 16.24
N SER A 104 3.89 -0.08 14.91
CA SER A 104 3.64 -1.35 14.23
C SER A 104 4.85 -2.28 14.33
N ALA A 105 6.07 -1.74 14.21
CA ALA A 105 7.30 -2.50 14.38
C ALA A 105 7.46 -3.01 15.82
N GLY A 106 7.12 -2.19 16.82
CA GLY A 106 7.12 -2.55 18.23
C GLY A 106 6.11 -3.66 18.54
N LEU A 107 4.89 -3.56 18.00
CA LEU A 107 3.88 -4.60 18.14
C LEU A 107 4.32 -5.93 17.48
N CYS A 108 4.90 -5.87 16.28
CA CYS A 108 5.41 -7.06 15.59
C CYS A 108 6.53 -7.75 16.40
N SER A 109 7.50 -6.96 16.88
CA SER A 109 8.60 -7.45 17.71
C SER A 109 8.07 -8.10 18.99
N TRP A 110 7.04 -7.51 19.59
CA TRP A 110 6.41 -8.05 20.78
C TRP A 110 5.66 -9.37 20.55
N CYS A 111 4.90 -9.48 19.45
CA CYS A 111 4.28 -10.75 19.06
C CYS A 111 5.31 -11.85 18.77
N GLN A 112 6.50 -11.50 18.27
CA GLN A 112 7.57 -12.44 17.95
C GLN A 112 8.32 -12.96 19.18
N MET A 113 8.22 -12.30 20.34
CA MET A 113 8.87 -12.73 21.59
C MET A 113 8.23 -13.98 22.24
N GLY A 114 7.20 -14.56 21.61
CA GLY A 114 6.54 -15.79 22.05
C GLY A 114 5.22 -15.54 22.78
N PRO A 115 4.52 -16.61 23.19
CA PRO A 115 3.19 -16.49 23.77
C PRO A 115 3.25 -15.70 25.08
N SER A 116 2.60 -14.53 25.11
CA SER A 116 2.27 -13.91 26.40
C SER A 116 1.10 -14.68 27.02
N GLU A 117 1.07 -14.86 28.34
CA GLU A 117 -0.09 -15.45 29.04
C GLU A 117 -1.40 -14.63 28.89
N ARG A 118 -1.34 -13.50 28.19
CA ARG A 118 -2.46 -12.59 27.96
C ARG A 118 -3.03 -12.84 26.57
N CYS A 119 -4.31 -13.22 26.53
CA CYS A 119 -5.09 -13.22 25.30
C CYS A 119 -5.22 -11.78 24.80
N LEU A 120 -4.70 -11.51 23.60
CA LEU A 120 -4.69 -10.18 23.02
C LEU A 120 -5.74 -10.10 21.94
N TRP A 121 -6.78 -9.33 22.22
CA TRP A 121 -7.68 -8.86 21.19
C TRP A 121 -7.12 -7.54 20.66
N PHE A 122 -6.70 -7.54 19.40
CA PHE A 122 -6.32 -6.32 18.71
C PHE A 122 -7.51 -5.82 17.90
N ALA A 123 -8.14 -4.74 18.36
CA ALA A 123 -9.15 -4.02 17.59
C ALA A 123 -8.49 -2.78 16.96
N GLN A 124 -8.26 -2.82 15.66
CA GLN A 124 -7.82 -1.65 14.93
C GLN A 124 -9.02 -0.72 14.72
N LEU A 125 -9.07 0.38 15.46
CA LEU A 125 -9.95 1.50 15.16
C LEU A 125 -9.43 2.19 13.90
N VAL A 126 -9.95 1.80 12.74
CA VAL A 126 -9.75 2.57 11.51
C VAL A 126 -10.52 3.88 11.66
N PRO A 127 -9.89 5.06 11.61
CA PRO A 127 -10.63 6.31 11.65
C PRO A 127 -11.61 6.33 10.47
N ALA A 128 -12.90 6.43 10.77
CA ALA A 128 -13.96 6.53 9.78
C ALA A 128 -13.84 7.87 9.03
N TRP A 129 -12.96 7.95 8.04
CA TRP A 129 -13.06 8.97 7.00
C TRP A 129 -14.28 8.63 6.14
N GLY A 130 -15.46 9.04 6.58
CA GLY A 130 -16.69 8.88 5.78
C GLY A 130 -18.05 8.94 6.47
N LEU A 131 -18.17 9.00 7.80
CA LEU A 131 -19.48 9.21 8.46
C LEU A 131 -19.31 10.17 9.63
N GLY A 132 -19.80 11.39 9.44
CA GLY A 132 -19.75 12.45 10.43
C GLY A 132 -20.37 12.03 11.76
N ARG A 133 -19.53 11.86 12.77
CA ARG A 133 -19.79 12.11 14.19
C ARG A 133 -18.46 12.05 14.94
N VAL A 134 -17.91 13.20 15.26
CA VAL A 134 -16.87 13.32 16.28
C VAL A 134 -17.55 13.08 17.63
N SER A 135 -17.24 11.97 18.29
CA SER A 135 -17.58 11.80 19.70
C SER A 135 -16.58 12.60 20.53
N GLU A 136 -17.03 13.67 21.17
CA GLU A 136 -16.23 14.54 22.05
C GLU A 136 -15.82 13.89 23.39
N ARG A 137 -15.98 12.58 23.56
CA ARG A 137 -15.53 11.91 24.80
C ARG A 137 -14.11 11.38 24.65
N PRO A 138 -13.17 11.74 25.55
CA PRO A 138 -11.90 11.04 25.63
C PRO A 138 -12.19 9.56 25.96
N PRO A 139 -11.40 8.60 25.43
CA PRO A 139 -11.62 7.19 25.70
C PRO A 139 -11.29 6.89 27.17
N THR A 140 -12.33 6.79 28.01
CA THR A 140 -12.19 6.55 29.45
C THR A 140 -12.33 5.09 29.88
N SER A 141 -12.34 4.12 28.95
CA SER A 141 -12.26 2.71 29.34
C SER A 141 -11.70 1.81 28.24
N VAL A 142 -10.47 1.34 28.46
CA VAL A 142 -10.02 0.06 27.91
C VAL A 142 -10.76 -1.03 28.69
N GLY A 143 -11.79 -1.61 28.08
CA GLY A 143 -12.49 -2.75 28.65
C GLY A 143 -11.71 -4.03 28.40
N PHE A 144 -11.15 -4.64 29.44
CA PHE A 144 -10.62 -5.99 29.39
C PHE A 144 -11.74 -6.99 29.70
N ILE A 145 -12.19 -7.76 28.70
CA ILE A 145 -13.05 -8.93 28.94
C ILE A 145 -12.14 -10.13 29.16
N ARG A 146 -12.17 -10.70 30.37
CA ARG A 146 -11.47 -11.94 30.72
C ARG A 146 -12.23 -13.11 30.10
N ALA A 147 -11.69 -13.75 29.06
CA ALA A 147 -12.20 -15.04 28.63
C ALA A 147 -11.89 -16.07 29.73
N ALA A 148 -12.93 -16.71 30.28
CA ALA A 148 -12.77 -17.85 31.15
C ALA A 148 -11.99 -18.94 30.39
N GLN A 149 -11.01 -19.56 31.05
CA GLN A 149 -10.28 -20.71 30.54
C GLN A 149 -11.28 -21.83 30.19
N ALA A 150 -11.65 -21.96 28.92
CA ALA A 150 -12.30 -23.15 28.40
C ALA A 150 -11.19 -24.07 27.85
N GLY A 151 -11.07 -25.24 28.46
CA GLY A 151 -10.00 -26.20 28.23
C GLY A 151 -9.71 -26.47 26.76
N CYS A 152 -8.44 -26.29 26.40
CA CYS A 152 -7.87 -26.77 25.15
C CYS A 152 -7.61 -28.28 25.32
N PRO A 153 -8.25 -29.20 24.58
CA PRO A 153 -7.85 -30.60 24.60
C PRO A 153 -6.48 -30.72 23.94
N ALA A 154 -5.55 -31.35 24.64
CA ALA A 154 -4.21 -31.64 24.15
C ALA A 154 -4.27 -32.42 22.82
N SER A 155 -3.47 -31.97 21.85
CA SER A 155 -3.23 -32.66 20.58
C SER A 155 -2.62 -34.04 20.82
N PRO A 156 -3.06 -35.11 20.12
CA PRO A 156 -2.26 -36.32 20.04
C PRO A 156 -1.14 -36.12 19.00
N VAL A 157 0.09 -36.23 19.51
CA VAL A 157 1.40 -36.54 18.89
C VAL A 157 1.61 -36.19 17.42
#